data_AF-A0A5B2UZ13-F1
#
_entry.id   AF-A0A5B2UZ13-F1
#
_cell.length_a   1.000
_cell.length_b   1.000
_cell.length_c   1.000
_cell.angle_alpha   90.00
_cell.angle_beta   90.00
_cell.angle_gamma   90.00
#
_symmetry.space_group_name_H-M   'P 1'
#
loop_
_entity.id
_entity.type
_entity.pdbx_description
1 polymer ?
#
loop_
_entity_poly.entity_id
_entity_poly.type
_entity_poly.pdbx_seq_one_letter_code
_entity_poly.pdbx_strand_id
1 'polypeptide(L)'
;MLMRKFWPLLMAGSVGAMSVQAAPVDTVELLVGSYTAGTSEGIYRLQFDSRTGQFSGPPVLAAKTQNPSWLTLSKDRKRLFVVNENGPGQQDPVGRVSSYSIDPVTHQLTLINQVQSLGNEPTHASLAADGRYLFVANYSVLEDPGGSLAILPVDGEGKLSPPVQLSAHPASRVNPERQASNHVHSVVSSPDGKYVFVQDLGADRLFAYRYDPKANPELPLTPADPAFVQLPPGSGPRHLLFSADGKHAWLTTEMSAQVAVYDYLDGKLTQRQLVEFAAGQPVSDKAGAALHASSDGKFLYVSNRGTANQIVVFAIDPASAQLKEIQRRSVEGDHPREFSLDPSGKFLLIANQKSNQIVVIERDTTTGQLGKTVQKLPIDAPSDLKFVLRQ
;
A
#
# COMPACT_ATOMS: atom_id res chain seq x y z
N MET A 1 31.07 39.81 -72.23
CA MET A 1 31.21 40.10 -70.79
C MET A 1 30.44 39.03 -70.02
N LEU A 2 31.07 38.45 -69.00
CA LEU A 2 30.75 37.20 -68.31
C LEU A 2 29.28 37.05 -67.89
N MET A 3 28.76 35.81 -67.91
CA MET A 3 28.38 35.08 -66.68
C MET A 3 27.92 33.65 -67.01
N ARG A 4 28.73 32.68 -66.55
CA ARG A 4 28.38 31.25 -66.49
C ARG A 4 27.31 31.04 -65.42
N LYS A 5 26.19 30.40 -65.77
CA LYS A 5 25.21 29.88 -64.80
C LYS A 5 25.54 28.41 -64.51
N PHE A 6 26.02 28.15 -63.30
CA PHE A 6 26.11 26.81 -62.72
C PHE A 6 24.72 26.38 -62.23
N TRP A 7 24.28 25.17 -62.61
CA TRP A 7 23.16 24.48 -61.96
C TRP A 7 23.74 23.49 -60.95
N PRO A 8 23.37 23.53 -59.66
CA PRO A 8 23.59 22.41 -58.77
C PRO A 8 22.36 21.48 -58.82
N LEU A 9 22.61 20.19 -59.09
CA LEU A 9 21.67 19.11 -58.79
C LEU A 9 21.44 19.09 -57.26
N LEU A 10 20.20 19.29 -56.81
CA LEU A 10 19.78 18.90 -55.48
C LEU A 10 19.49 17.38 -55.48
N MET A 11 20.40 16.60 -54.91
CA MET A 11 20.10 15.25 -54.42
C MET A 11 19.24 15.38 -53.16
N ALA A 12 17.97 15.01 -53.24
CA ALA A 12 17.10 14.86 -52.08
C ALA A 12 17.51 13.59 -51.31
N GLY A 13 18.36 13.74 -50.30
CA GLY A 13 18.59 12.69 -49.31
C GLY A 13 17.44 12.65 -48.33
N SER A 14 16.56 11.65 -48.45
CA SER A 14 15.55 11.34 -47.44
C SER A 14 16.24 10.81 -46.18
N VAL A 15 16.47 11.69 -45.20
CA VAL A 15 16.81 11.27 -43.84
C VAL A 15 15.51 10.74 -43.23
N GLY A 16 15.36 9.41 -43.24
CA GLY A 16 14.33 8.75 -42.44
C GLY A 16 14.60 9.06 -40.98
N ALA A 17 13.76 9.90 -40.37
CA ALA A 17 13.74 10.06 -38.94
C ALA A 17 13.28 8.72 -38.35
N MET A 18 14.23 7.90 -37.88
CA MET A 18 13.91 6.82 -36.98
C MET A 18 13.44 7.47 -35.69
N SER A 19 12.12 7.56 -35.53
CA SER A 19 11.50 7.77 -34.23
C SER A 19 11.97 6.63 -33.34
N VAL A 20 12.79 6.95 -32.34
CA VAL A 20 13.08 6.04 -31.24
C VAL A 20 11.77 5.95 -30.45
N GLN A 21 10.93 5.00 -30.84
CA GLN A 21 9.82 4.57 -30.03
C GLN A 21 10.44 3.97 -28.76
N ALA A 22 10.27 4.62 -27.61
CA ALA A 22 10.61 4.00 -26.35
C ALA A 22 9.82 2.68 -26.27
N ALA A 23 10.52 1.55 -26.20
CA ALA A 23 9.87 0.25 -26.03
C ALA A 23 9.07 0.30 -24.72
N PRO A 24 7.80 -0.18 -24.71
CA PRO A 24 7.12 -0.38 -23.44
C PRO A 24 7.98 -1.33 -22.60
N VAL A 25 8.16 -0.99 -21.33
CA VAL A 25 8.90 -1.85 -20.39
C VAL A 25 7.99 -3.03 -20.06
N ASP A 26 7.95 -4.01 -20.97
CA ASP A 26 7.05 -5.17 -20.91
C ASP A 26 7.33 -6.06 -19.69
N THR A 27 8.54 -5.98 -19.13
CA THR A 27 8.94 -6.68 -17.90
C THR A 27 9.25 -5.67 -16.80
N VAL A 28 8.48 -5.73 -15.73
CA VAL A 28 8.60 -4.85 -14.56
C VAL A 28 9.07 -5.64 -13.34
N GLU A 29 9.80 -4.99 -12.45
CA GLU A 29 10.22 -5.63 -11.22
C GLU A 29 9.15 -5.48 -10.13
N LEU A 30 8.94 -6.54 -9.36
CA LEU A 30 8.05 -6.60 -8.22
C LEU A 30 8.87 -6.94 -6.97
N LEU A 31 8.77 -6.08 -5.95
CA LEU A 31 9.23 -6.38 -4.60
C LEU A 31 8.11 -7.04 -3.80
N VAL A 32 8.46 -8.03 -3.00
CA VAL A 32 7.53 -8.79 -2.15
C VAL A 32 7.99 -8.72 -0.69
N GLY A 33 7.14 -8.16 0.16
CA GLY A 33 7.26 -8.24 1.61
C GLY A 33 6.71 -9.56 2.15
N SER A 34 7.17 -9.98 3.33
CA SER A 34 6.77 -11.27 3.91
C SER A 34 6.83 -11.29 5.44
N TYR A 35 6.24 -12.31 6.05
CA TYR A 35 6.53 -12.71 7.42
C TYR A 35 7.61 -13.81 7.44
N THR A 36 8.50 -13.79 8.43
CA THR A 36 9.71 -14.64 8.47
C THR A 36 9.69 -15.67 9.60
N ALA A 37 8.52 -15.99 10.14
CA ALA A 37 8.37 -17.08 11.11
C ALA A 37 8.49 -18.47 10.45
N GLY A 38 8.26 -18.56 9.13
CA GLY A 38 8.41 -19.76 8.33
C GLY A 38 9.79 -19.89 7.67
N THR A 39 9.79 -20.20 6.38
CA THR A 39 10.99 -20.33 5.54
C THR A 39 11.39 -19.05 4.82
N SER A 40 10.53 -18.02 4.79
CA SER A 40 10.88 -16.73 4.25
C SER A 40 12.08 -16.09 4.97
N GLU A 41 13.01 -15.53 4.20
CA GLU A 41 14.20 -14.84 4.72
C GLU A 41 14.09 -13.31 4.67
N GLY A 42 13.02 -12.74 4.11
CA GLY A 42 12.79 -11.30 4.08
C GLY A 42 12.13 -10.79 2.79
N ILE A 43 12.80 -9.86 2.12
CA ILE A 43 12.26 -9.18 0.92
C ILE A 43 12.73 -9.93 -0.32
N TYR A 44 11.82 -10.23 -1.23
CA TYR A 44 12.12 -10.86 -2.51
C TYR A 44 11.89 -9.90 -3.67
N ARG A 45 12.61 -10.12 -4.77
CA ARG A 45 12.38 -9.47 -6.06
C ARG A 45 12.02 -10.49 -7.13
N LEU A 46 11.12 -10.10 -8.01
CA LEU A 46 10.57 -10.90 -9.10
C LEU A 46 10.52 -10.06 -10.38
N GLN A 47 10.75 -10.69 -11.53
CA GLN A 47 10.53 -10.07 -12.84
C GLN A 47 9.17 -10.51 -13.38
N PHE A 48 8.27 -9.56 -13.64
CA PHE A 48 6.89 -9.82 -14.08
C PHE A 48 6.66 -9.29 -15.49
N ASP A 49 6.21 -10.14 -16.41
CA ASP A 49 5.83 -9.74 -17.78
C ASP A 49 4.36 -9.26 -17.80
N SER A 50 4.17 -7.95 -17.93
CA SER A 50 2.86 -7.28 -17.97
C SER A 50 2.06 -7.55 -19.24
N ARG A 51 2.58 -8.31 -20.21
CA ARG A 51 1.80 -8.78 -21.37
C ARG A 51 1.18 -10.14 -21.13
N THR A 52 1.91 -11.02 -20.44
CA THR A 52 1.52 -12.43 -20.27
C THR A 52 0.99 -12.75 -18.89
N GLY A 53 1.26 -11.90 -17.89
CA GLY A 53 0.92 -12.16 -16.49
C GLY A 53 1.83 -13.20 -15.83
N GLN A 54 3.02 -13.44 -16.39
CA GLN A 54 3.94 -14.46 -15.90
C GLN A 54 5.20 -13.88 -15.25
N PHE A 55 5.69 -14.54 -14.21
CA PHE A 55 7.01 -14.30 -13.64
C PHE A 55 8.12 -15.01 -14.42
N SER A 56 9.23 -14.32 -14.62
CA SER A 56 10.45 -14.89 -15.20
C SER A 56 11.37 -15.42 -14.10
N GLY A 57 11.37 -16.74 -13.89
CA GLY A 57 12.22 -17.42 -12.91
C GLY A 57 11.68 -17.40 -11.47
N PRO A 58 12.43 -17.99 -10.51
CA PRO A 58 12.03 -18.04 -9.11
C PRO A 58 12.21 -16.69 -8.39
N PRO A 59 11.57 -16.49 -7.21
CA PRO A 59 11.87 -15.36 -6.34
C PRO A 59 13.36 -15.29 -6.00
N VAL A 60 13.94 -14.09 -6.09
CA VAL A 60 15.33 -13.82 -5.70
C VAL A 60 15.33 -13.03 -4.41
N LEU A 61 16.07 -13.48 -3.39
CA LEU A 61 16.21 -12.73 -2.14
C LEU A 61 16.87 -11.37 -2.44
N ALA A 62 16.14 -10.29 -2.17
CA ALA A 62 16.59 -8.92 -2.37
C ALA A 62 17.23 -8.34 -1.10
N ALA A 63 16.69 -8.69 0.08
CA ALA A 63 17.28 -8.34 1.36
C ALA A 63 16.87 -9.35 2.44
N LYS A 64 17.86 -9.84 3.21
CA LYS A 64 17.62 -10.63 4.41
C LYS A 64 17.24 -9.71 5.56
N THR A 65 16.03 -9.83 6.09
CA THR A 65 15.48 -8.96 7.13
C THR A 65 14.24 -9.61 7.75
N GLN A 66 13.95 -9.34 9.02
CA GLN A 66 12.85 -10.01 9.74
C GLN A 66 11.52 -9.30 9.52
N ASN A 67 10.47 -10.08 9.25
CA ASN A 67 9.09 -9.63 9.07
C ASN A 67 8.92 -8.31 8.28
N PRO A 68 9.50 -8.15 7.07
CA PRO A 68 9.30 -6.96 6.25
C PRO A 68 7.88 -6.92 5.65
N SER A 69 6.88 -6.63 6.48
CA SER A 69 5.48 -6.85 6.13
C SER A 69 4.85 -5.74 5.29
N TRP A 70 5.47 -4.56 5.25
CA TRP A 70 5.02 -3.41 4.47
C TRP A 70 6.19 -2.67 3.85
N LEU A 71 6.04 -2.33 2.57
CA LEU A 71 7.06 -1.70 1.73
C LEU A 71 6.58 -0.32 1.28
N THR A 72 7.36 0.73 1.55
CA THR A 72 7.05 2.11 1.14
C THR A 72 8.17 2.65 0.26
N LEU A 73 7.87 2.87 -1.01
CA LEU A 73 8.81 3.49 -1.94
C LEU A 73 8.80 5.02 -1.77
N SER A 74 9.97 5.65 -1.86
CA SER A 74 10.05 7.10 -2.05
C SER A 74 9.44 7.51 -3.39
N LYS A 75 8.98 8.76 -3.49
CA LYS A 75 8.37 9.30 -4.72
C LYS A 75 9.28 9.17 -5.95
N ASP A 76 10.58 9.37 -5.75
CA ASP A 76 11.59 9.23 -6.81
C ASP A 76 12.02 7.77 -7.06
N ARG A 77 11.47 6.82 -6.28
CA ARG A 77 11.74 5.38 -6.33
C ARG A 77 13.20 5.00 -6.06
N LYS A 78 13.99 5.86 -5.43
CA LYS A 78 15.39 5.59 -5.07
C LYS A 78 15.57 5.02 -3.67
N ARG A 79 14.52 5.03 -2.85
CA ARG A 79 14.52 4.53 -1.48
C ARG A 79 13.34 3.61 -1.24
N LEU A 80 13.58 2.63 -0.39
CA LEU A 80 12.57 1.72 0.14
C LEU A 80 12.63 1.80 1.67
N PHE A 81 11.51 2.20 2.28
CA PHE A 81 11.29 2.13 3.71
C PHE A 81 10.46 0.89 4.02
N VAL A 82 10.83 0.16 5.06
CA VAL A 82 10.27 -1.15 5.38
C VAL A 82 9.93 -1.18 6.86
N VAL A 83 8.70 -1.52 7.20
CA VAL A 83 8.37 -1.88 8.58
C VAL A 83 8.81 -3.32 8.83
N ASN A 84 9.40 -3.56 9.98
CA ASN A 84 9.75 -4.88 10.48
C ASN A 84 8.77 -5.21 11.61
N GLU A 85 7.73 -5.97 11.29
CA GLU A 85 6.53 -6.22 12.13
C GLU A 85 6.81 -7.21 13.27
N ASN A 86 7.81 -6.86 14.05
CA ASN A 86 8.33 -7.59 15.19
C ASN A 86 7.68 -7.10 16.48
N GLY A 87 7.64 -7.95 17.49
CA GLY A 87 7.14 -7.60 18.82
C GLY A 87 7.21 -8.77 19.80
N PRO A 88 6.68 -8.63 21.02
CA PRO A 88 6.86 -9.59 22.10
C PRO A 88 6.48 -11.02 21.69
N GLY A 89 7.36 -11.97 22.00
CA GLY A 89 7.19 -13.39 21.64
C GLY A 89 7.78 -13.80 20.29
N GLN A 90 8.30 -12.86 19.50
CA GLN A 90 9.04 -13.14 18.27
C GLN A 90 10.57 -13.21 18.51
N GLN A 91 11.32 -13.68 17.51
CA GLN A 91 12.79 -13.84 17.62
C GLN A 91 13.50 -12.50 17.88
N ASP A 92 13.19 -11.46 17.11
CA ASP A 92 13.45 -10.07 17.51
C ASP A 92 12.16 -9.53 18.13
N PRO A 93 12.14 -9.21 19.42
CA PRO A 93 10.95 -8.71 20.09
C PRO A 93 10.72 -7.21 19.86
N VAL A 94 11.55 -6.54 19.05
CA VAL A 94 11.52 -5.09 18.88
C VAL A 94 10.94 -4.71 17.53
N GLY A 95 9.87 -3.91 17.53
CA GLY A 95 9.35 -3.27 16.32
C GLY A 95 10.37 -2.30 15.72
N ARG A 96 10.65 -2.45 14.42
CA ARG A 96 11.70 -1.69 13.73
C ARG A 96 11.24 -1.15 12.39
N VAL A 97 12.02 -0.21 11.88
CA VAL A 97 11.89 0.33 10.53
C VAL A 97 13.26 0.37 9.89
N SER A 98 13.35 -0.18 8.68
CA SER A 98 14.57 -0.20 7.88
C SER A 98 14.44 0.73 6.68
N SER A 99 15.55 1.34 6.28
CA SER A 99 15.66 2.12 5.04
C SER A 99 16.72 1.50 4.14
N TYR A 100 16.40 1.38 2.85
CA TYR A 100 17.27 0.85 1.82
C TYR A 100 17.40 1.85 0.65
N SER A 101 18.59 1.95 0.06
CA SER A 101 18.75 2.53 -1.26
C SER A 101 18.44 1.48 -2.33
N ILE A 102 17.82 1.92 -3.42
CA ILE A 102 17.55 1.10 -4.60
C ILE A 102 18.50 1.52 -5.70
N ASP A 103 19.30 0.59 -6.21
CA ASP A 103 20.13 0.82 -7.39
C ASP A 103 19.23 1.04 -8.63
N PRO A 104 19.41 2.13 -9.40
CA PRO A 104 18.47 2.51 -10.46
C PRO A 104 18.52 1.58 -11.69
N VAL A 105 19.53 0.72 -11.81
CA VAL A 105 19.70 -0.17 -12.97
C VAL A 105 19.38 -1.61 -12.61
N THR A 106 19.94 -2.09 -11.52
CA THR A 106 19.86 -3.48 -11.06
C THR A 106 18.75 -3.70 -10.04
N HIS A 107 18.16 -2.62 -9.51
CA HIS A 107 17.21 -2.62 -8.40
C HIS A 107 17.70 -3.34 -7.14
N GLN A 108 19.01 -3.51 -7.00
CA GLN A 108 19.61 -4.07 -5.80
C GLN A 108 19.30 -3.18 -4.59
N LEU A 109 18.86 -3.80 -3.50
CA LEU A 109 18.63 -3.12 -2.24
C LEU A 109 19.92 -3.10 -1.43
N THR A 110 20.31 -1.92 -0.93
CA THR A 110 21.41 -1.76 0.02
C THR A 110 20.87 -1.10 1.29
N LEU A 111 21.06 -1.74 2.44
CA LEU A 111 20.60 -1.20 3.72
C LEU A 111 21.34 0.12 4.02
N ILE A 112 20.59 1.18 4.27
CA ILE A 112 21.10 2.47 4.73
C ILE A 112 21.23 2.42 6.27
N ASN A 113 20.11 2.20 6.96
CA ASN A 113 20.07 1.98 8.39
C ASN A 113 18.75 1.34 8.84
N GLN A 114 18.70 1.01 10.14
CA GLN A 114 17.51 0.51 10.81
C GLN A 114 17.38 1.18 12.18
N VAL A 115 16.16 1.54 12.56
CA VAL A 115 15.83 2.17 13.85
C VAL A 115 14.64 1.46 14.50
N GLN A 116 14.45 1.67 15.81
CA GLN A 116 13.25 1.18 16.50
C GLN A 116 12.06 2.10 16.16
N SER A 117 10.86 1.52 15.98
CA SER A 117 9.63 2.31 15.85
C SER A 117 9.09 2.80 17.20
N LEU A 118 9.68 2.33 18.31
CA LEU A 118 9.24 2.56 19.69
C LEU A 118 7.80 2.10 19.97
N GLY A 119 7.30 1.14 19.20
CA GLY A 119 6.09 0.38 19.46
C GLY A 119 6.22 -1.05 18.93
N ASN A 120 5.23 -1.88 19.20
CA ASN A 120 5.22 -3.28 18.77
C ASN A 120 4.48 -3.45 17.44
N GLU A 121 4.95 -4.41 16.64
CA GLU A 121 4.37 -4.82 15.36
C GLU A 121 4.01 -3.63 14.44
N PRO A 122 5.00 -2.81 14.00
CA PRO A 122 4.75 -1.81 12.97
C PRO A 122 4.28 -2.51 11.69
N THR A 123 3.05 -2.22 11.26
CA THR A 123 2.37 -2.97 10.18
C THR A 123 2.14 -2.15 8.92
N HIS A 124 2.33 -0.83 8.98
CA HIS A 124 2.17 0.06 7.84
C HIS A 124 3.03 1.31 8.01
N ALA A 125 3.48 1.88 6.90
CA ALA A 125 4.14 3.18 6.87
C ALA A 125 3.73 3.99 5.64
N SER A 126 3.83 5.32 5.74
CA SER A 126 3.76 6.22 4.60
C SER A 126 4.73 7.39 4.77
N LEU A 127 5.25 7.89 3.65
CA LEU A 127 6.15 9.03 3.65
C LEU A 127 5.34 10.33 3.60
N ALA A 128 5.78 11.35 4.34
CA ALA A 128 5.29 12.70 4.19
C ALA A 128 5.46 13.19 2.74
N ALA A 129 4.57 14.07 2.28
CA ALA A 129 4.59 14.55 0.89
C ALA A 129 5.90 15.27 0.50
N ASP A 130 6.58 15.88 1.47
CA ASP A 130 7.88 16.53 1.32
C ASP A 130 9.08 15.59 1.52
N GLY A 131 8.83 14.31 1.87
CA GLY A 131 9.85 13.30 2.08
C GLY A 131 10.60 13.38 3.40
N ARG A 132 10.27 14.33 4.29
CA ARG A 132 11.08 14.63 5.49
C ARG A 132 10.78 13.74 6.69
N TYR A 133 9.65 13.06 6.70
CA TYR A 133 9.24 12.17 7.77
C TYR A 133 8.61 10.91 7.21
N LEU A 134 8.84 9.80 7.88
CA LEU A 134 8.11 8.56 7.71
C LEU A 134 7.14 8.39 8.87
N PHE A 135 5.86 8.23 8.55
CA PHE A 135 4.80 7.95 9.50
C PHE A 135 4.62 6.44 9.61
N VAL A 136 4.59 5.91 10.83
CA VAL A 136 4.59 4.47 11.09
C VAL A 136 3.43 4.11 12.01
N ALA A 137 2.66 3.11 11.61
CA ALA A 137 1.56 2.53 12.37
C ALA A 137 2.05 1.31 13.14
N ASN A 138 2.25 1.46 14.45
CA ASN A 138 2.49 0.34 15.38
C ASN A 138 1.13 -0.27 15.77
N TYR A 139 0.90 -1.53 15.39
CA TYR A 139 -0.36 -2.20 15.65
C TYR A 139 -0.48 -2.65 17.11
N SER A 140 0.58 -3.23 17.67
CA SER A 140 0.63 -3.90 18.98
C SER A 140 -0.47 -4.95 19.18
N VAL A 141 -0.17 -6.24 19.10
CA VAL A 141 -1.17 -7.28 19.41
C VAL A 141 -1.55 -7.34 20.89
N LEU A 142 -0.68 -6.85 21.78
CA LEU A 142 -0.89 -6.82 23.23
C LEU A 142 -1.61 -5.54 23.67
N GLU A 143 -2.43 -5.65 24.73
CA GLU A 143 -3.19 -4.53 25.30
C GLU A 143 -2.29 -3.42 25.87
N ASP A 144 -1.15 -3.79 26.44
CA ASP A 144 -0.18 -2.86 27.04
C ASP A 144 1.19 -3.07 26.35
N PRO A 145 1.78 -2.04 25.71
CA PRO A 145 1.35 -0.63 25.70
C PRO A 145 0.22 -0.28 24.72
N GLY A 146 -0.29 -1.24 23.94
CA GLY A 146 -1.20 -0.97 22.84
C GLY A 146 -0.51 -0.32 21.63
N GLY A 147 -1.29 -0.02 20.61
CA GLY A 147 -0.79 0.53 19.35
C GLY A 147 -0.30 1.98 19.48
N SER A 148 0.38 2.47 18.46
CA SER A 148 0.78 3.88 18.39
C SER A 148 1.07 4.34 16.97
N LEU A 149 0.97 5.65 16.76
CA LEU A 149 1.53 6.34 15.61
C LEU A 149 2.93 6.85 15.99
N ALA A 150 3.94 6.50 15.20
CA ALA A 150 5.32 6.99 15.36
C ALA A 150 5.77 7.83 14.16
N ILE A 151 6.48 8.92 14.42
CA ILE A 151 6.94 9.87 13.39
C ILE A 151 8.46 9.93 13.38
N LEU A 152 9.06 9.41 12.32
CA LEU A 152 10.52 9.26 12.19
C LEU A 152 11.05 10.29 11.17
N PRO A 153 12.02 11.14 11.52
CA PRO A 153 12.68 12.00 10.54
C PRO A 153 13.47 11.19 9.50
N VAL A 154 13.48 11.70 8.27
CA VAL A 154 14.19 11.15 7.11
C VAL A 154 15.10 12.25 6.55
N ASP A 155 16.40 11.96 6.41
CA ASP A 155 17.35 12.90 5.79
C ASP A 155 17.36 12.80 4.25
N GLY A 156 18.15 13.65 3.59
CA GLY A 156 18.23 13.70 2.12
C GLY A 156 18.77 12.42 1.49
N GLU A 157 19.52 11.64 2.25
CA GLU A 157 20.07 10.35 1.85
C GLU A 157 19.10 9.20 2.15
N GLY A 158 17.97 9.45 2.82
CA GLY A 158 16.97 8.47 3.20
C GLY A 158 17.25 7.76 4.53
N LYS A 159 18.21 8.23 5.32
CA LYS A 159 18.51 7.66 6.63
C LYS A 159 17.42 8.04 7.63
N LEU A 160 17.00 7.05 8.42
CA LEU A 160 16.01 7.23 9.48
C LEU A 160 16.66 7.72 10.78
N SER A 161 16.02 8.67 11.45
CA SER A 161 16.32 9.00 12.85
C SER A 161 15.31 8.35 13.80
N PRO A 162 15.61 8.23 15.11
CA PRO A 162 14.63 7.79 16.10
C PRO A 162 13.34 8.62 16.04
N PRO A 163 12.18 8.05 16.44
CA PRO A 163 10.92 8.80 16.44
C PRO A 163 11.01 10.09 17.28
N VAL A 164 10.54 11.20 16.71
CA VAL A 164 10.44 12.50 17.42
C VAL A 164 9.08 12.67 18.11
N GLN A 165 8.07 11.95 17.61
CA GLN A 165 6.71 11.99 18.14
C GLN A 165 6.11 10.58 18.16
N LEU A 166 5.43 10.29 19.27
CA LEU A 166 4.59 9.11 19.45
C LEU A 166 3.18 9.57 19.86
N SER A 167 2.15 8.90 19.36
CA SER A 167 0.76 9.17 19.73
C SER A 167 -0.01 7.88 19.88
N ALA A 168 -0.69 7.72 21.01
CA ALA A 168 -1.62 6.63 21.27
C ALA A 168 -3.06 7.17 21.23
N HIS A 169 -4.01 6.27 21.03
CA HIS A 169 -5.42 6.61 20.93
C HIS A 169 -6.24 5.91 22.01
N PRO A 170 -7.38 6.48 22.44
CA PRO A 170 -8.32 5.76 23.30
C PRO A 170 -9.02 4.63 22.52
N ALA A 171 -8.96 3.42 23.06
CA ALA A 171 -9.67 2.25 22.53
C ALA A 171 -11.19 2.39 22.66
N SER A 172 -11.94 1.70 21.79
CA SER A 172 -13.41 1.67 21.84
C SER A 172 -13.93 0.70 22.91
N ARG A 173 -13.17 -0.37 23.21
CA ARG A 173 -13.54 -1.46 24.14
C ARG A 173 -14.84 -2.17 23.77
N VAL A 174 -15.27 -2.07 22.51
CA VAL A 174 -16.50 -2.71 22.01
C VAL A 174 -16.30 -4.22 21.88
N ASN A 175 -15.19 -4.64 21.26
CA ASN A 175 -14.76 -6.03 21.25
C ASN A 175 -13.68 -6.25 22.34
N PRO A 176 -13.91 -7.14 23.32
CA PRO A 176 -12.99 -7.31 24.45
C PRO A 176 -11.67 -8.00 24.09
N GLU A 177 -11.55 -8.60 22.91
CA GLU A 177 -10.32 -9.28 22.47
C GLU A 177 -9.51 -8.44 21.48
N ARG A 178 -10.20 -7.80 20.53
CA ARG A 178 -9.58 -7.10 19.39
C ARG A 178 -9.55 -5.58 19.55
N GLN A 179 -10.23 -5.03 20.56
CA GLN A 179 -10.37 -3.60 20.81
C GLN A 179 -10.24 -3.25 22.29
N ALA A 180 -9.59 -4.12 23.08
CA ALA A 180 -9.25 -3.85 24.49
C ALA A 180 -8.30 -2.66 24.62
N SER A 181 -7.36 -2.54 23.67
CA SER A 181 -6.47 -1.40 23.44
C SER A 181 -6.68 -0.80 22.05
N ASN A 182 -5.95 0.28 21.79
CA ASN A 182 -5.84 0.86 20.46
C ASN A 182 -4.89 0.04 19.58
N HIS A 183 -5.11 0.06 18.27
CA HIS A 183 -4.36 -0.71 17.29
C HIS A 183 -4.26 0.08 15.98
N VAL A 184 -3.24 0.95 15.87
CA VAL A 184 -3.03 1.74 14.66
C VAL A 184 -2.62 0.81 13.53
N HIS A 185 -3.47 0.68 12.51
CA HIS A 185 -3.26 -0.28 11.43
C HIS A 185 -2.71 0.39 10.16
N SER A 186 -3.06 1.64 9.88
CA SER A 186 -2.42 2.37 8.78
C SER A 186 -2.41 3.88 8.98
N VAL A 187 -1.55 4.53 8.21
CA VAL A 187 -1.32 5.97 8.23
C VAL A 187 -1.07 6.46 6.82
N VAL A 188 -1.83 7.47 6.38
CA VAL A 188 -1.83 7.95 5.00
C VAL A 188 -1.88 9.48 4.97
N SER A 189 -1.02 10.10 4.17
CA SER A 189 -1.08 11.55 3.94
C SER A 189 -2.26 11.91 3.04
N SER A 190 -2.87 13.07 3.26
CA SER A 190 -3.79 13.65 2.30
C SER A 190 -3.08 13.94 0.96
N PRO A 191 -3.83 13.98 -0.16
CA PRO A 191 -3.26 14.25 -1.48
C PRO A 191 -2.51 15.59 -1.59
N ASP A 192 -2.92 16.60 -0.81
CA ASP A 192 -2.26 17.90 -0.74
C ASP A 192 -1.10 17.95 0.28
N GLY A 193 -0.85 16.87 1.00
CA GLY A 193 0.24 16.72 1.97
C GLY A 193 0.07 17.52 3.26
N LYS A 194 -1.09 18.15 3.50
CA LYS A 194 -1.32 19.00 4.69
C LYS A 194 -1.87 18.24 5.89
N TYR A 195 -2.47 17.09 5.67
CA TYR A 195 -3.09 16.28 6.70
C TYR A 195 -2.57 14.85 6.68
N VAL A 196 -2.62 14.19 7.82
CA VAL A 196 -2.29 12.78 7.98
C VAL A 196 -3.48 12.08 8.64
N PHE A 197 -3.94 11.01 8.03
CA PHE A 197 -5.07 10.21 8.49
C PHE A 197 -4.60 8.88 9.02
N VAL A 198 -5.10 8.51 10.18
CA VAL A 198 -4.61 7.36 10.95
C VAL A 198 -5.79 6.45 11.29
N GLN A 199 -5.75 5.22 10.79
CA GLN A 199 -6.80 4.23 10.97
C GLN A 199 -6.47 3.40 12.19
N ASP A 200 -7.28 3.50 13.23
CA ASP A 200 -7.09 2.74 14.47
C ASP A 200 -8.22 1.73 14.63
N LEU A 201 -7.86 0.45 14.44
CA LEU A 201 -8.77 -0.69 14.52
C LEU A 201 -9.37 -0.78 15.92
N GLY A 202 -8.54 -0.61 16.95
CA GLY A 202 -8.92 -0.70 18.35
C GLY A 202 -9.84 0.43 18.82
N ALA A 203 -9.84 1.57 18.13
CA ALA A 203 -10.59 2.76 18.52
C ALA A 203 -11.93 2.96 17.77
N ASP A 204 -12.21 2.19 16.72
CA ASP A 204 -13.32 2.45 15.78
C ASP A 204 -13.28 3.88 15.20
N ARG A 205 -12.07 4.42 14.99
CA ARG A 205 -11.86 5.81 14.57
C ARG A 205 -10.82 5.93 13.48
N LEU A 206 -11.06 6.90 12.61
CA LEU A 206 -10.09 7.46 11.69
C LEU A 206 -9.66 8.81 12.27
N PHE A 207 -8.46 8.89 12.84
CA PHE A 207 -7.90 10.12 13.39
C PHE A 207 -7.31 11.00 12.29
N ALA A 208 -7.38 12.31 12.47
CA ALA A 208 -6.89 13.31 11.53
C ALA A 208 -5.92 14.27 12.24
N TYR A 209 -4.77 14.47 11.62
CA TYR A 209 -3.71 15.37 12.09
C TYR A 209 -3.38 16.38 11.00
N ARG A 210 -3.08 17.62 11.41
CA ARG A 210 -2.39 18.60 10.57
C ARG A 210 -0.90 18.29 10.57
N TYR A 211 -0.27 18.33 9.41
CA TYR A 211 1.17 18.21 9.23
C TYR A 211 1.80 19.58 9.04
N ASP A 212 2.57 20.03 10.03
CA ASP A 212 3.32 21.29 9.98
C ASP A 212 4.70 21.14 10.63
N PRO A 213 5.66 20.52 9.91
CA PRO A 213 7.01 20.31 10.42
C PRO A 213 7.81 21.62 10.51
N LYS A 214 7.31 22.73 9.93
CA LYS A 214 7.97 24.04 10.01
C LYS A 214 7.64 24.73 11.31
N ALA A 215 6.40 24.59 11.79
CA ALA A 215 5.99 25.12 13.09
C ALA A 215 6.71 24.41 14.25
N ASN A 216 6.80 23.07 14.22
CA ASN A 216 7.53 22.31 15.23
C ASN A 216 8.09 20.99 14.64
N PRO A 217 9.41 20.86 14.42
CA PRO A 217 10.00 19.64 13.87
C PRO A 217 10.01 18.45 14.85
N GLU A 218 9.89 18.69 16.16
CA GLU A 218 9.78 17.65 17.19
C GLU A 218 8.32 17.20 17.43
N LEU A 219 7.36 18.00 16.97
CA LEU A 219 5.93 17.69 17.01
C LEU A 219 5.28 18.03 15.66
N PRO A 220 5.68 17.34 14.57
CA PRO A 220 5.24 17.69 13.22
C PRO A 220 3.74 17.42 12.98
N LEU A 221 3.10 16.62 13.83
CA LEU A 221 1.65 16.36 13.78
C LEU A 221 0.92 16.94 14.98
N THR A 222 -0.14 17.70 14.70
CA THR A 222 -1.08 18.18 15.72
C THR A 222 -2.50 17.74 15.36
N PRO A 223 -3.38 17.40 16.32
CA PRO A 223 -4.76 17.04 16.01
C PRO A 223 -5.45 18.07 15.10
N ALA A 224 -6.18 17.60 14.09
CA ALA A 224 -7.03 18.44 13.24
C ALA A 224 -8.34 18.80 13.96
N ASP A 225 -9.18 19.61 13.32
CA ASP A 225 -10.56 19.88 13.76
C ASP A 225 -11.54 19.57 12.61
N PRO A 226 -12.37 18.51 12.72
CA PRO A 226 -12.43 17.56 13.83
C PRO A 226 -11.18 16.66 13.90
N ALA A 227 -10.82 16.20 15.10
CA ALA A 227 -9.63 15.37 15.32
C ALA A 227 -9.81 13.91 14.84
N PHE A 228 -11.03 13.48 14.58
CA PHE A 228 -11.33 12.14 14.07
C PHE A 228 -12.72 12.06 13.42
N VAL A 229 -12.91 11.01 12.63
CA VAL A 229 -14.21 10.49 12.20
C VAL A 229 -14.52 9.23 12.99
N GLN A 230 -15.71 9.18 13.59
CA GLN A 230 -16.21 8.00 14.31
C GLN A 230 -16.85 7.02 13.31
N LEU A 231 -16.44 5.75 13.38
CA LEU A 231 -17.09 4.65 12.67
C LEU A 231 -18.05 3.89 13.59
N PRO A 232 -18.94 3.03 13.03
CA PRO A 232 -19.80 2.17 13.84
C PRO A 232 -19.00 1.35 14.87
N PRO A 233 -19.52 1.15 16.09
CA PRO A 233 -18.88 0.30 17.11
C PRO A 233 -18.56 -1.10 16.58
N GLY A 234 -17.33 -1.58 16.79
CA GLY A 234 -16.87 -2.89 16.36
C GLY A 234 -16.56 -2.99 14.86
N SER A 235 -16.36 -1.86 14.18
CA SER A 235 -16.00 -1.82 12.75
C SER A 235 -14.55 -2.23 12.50
N GLY A 236 -13.62 -1.74 13.32
CA GLY A 236 -12.19 -1.95 13.14
C GLY A 236 -11.62 -1.34 11.86
N PRO A 237 -11.48 0.00 11.74
CA PRO A 237 -10.87 0.67 10.59
C PRO A 237 -9.47 0.13 10.28
N ARG A 238 -9.18 -0.16 9.00
CA ARG A 238 -7.94 -0.84 8.60
C ARG A 238 -7.08 -0.03 7.64
N HIS A 239 -7.40 0.04 6.35
CA HIS A 239 -6.63 0.75 5.32
C HIS A 239 -7.46 1.87 4.68
N LEU A 240 -6.87 3.04 4.45
CA LEU A 240 -7.47 4.17 3.73
C LEU A 240 -6.79 4.38 2.37
N LEU A 241 -7.59 4.70 1.35
CA LEU A 241 -7.12 5.04 0.00
C LEU A 241 -7.80 6.33 -0.48
N PHE A 242 -7.02 7.31 -0.93
CA PHE A 242 -7.56 8.48 -1.62
C PHE A 242 -7.78 8.21 -3.11
N SER A 243 -8.82 8.83 -3.68
CA SER A 243 -8.99 8.90 -5.13
C SER A 243 -7.85 9.69 -5.77
N ALA A 244 -7.57 9.41 -7.05
CA ALA A 244 -6.46 10.05 -7.77
C ALA A 244 -6.62 11.57 -7.92
N ASP A 245 -7.86 12.07 -7.99
CA ASP A 245 -8.17 13.50 -8.00
C ASP A 245 -8.16 14.15 -6.61
N GLY A 246 -7.97 13.32 -5.57
CA GLY A 246 -7.87 13.70 -4.18
C GLY A 246 -9.16 14.19 -3.54
N LYS A 247 -10.33 13.99 -4.16
CA LYS A 247 -11.62 14.49 -3.65
C LYS A 247 -12.39 13.48 -2.81
N HIS A 248 -12.01 12.21 -2.87
CA HIS A 248 -12.70 11.14 -2.18
C HIS A 248 -11.72 10.22 -1.48
N ALA A 249 -12.23 9.46 -0.51
CA ALA A 249 -11.46 8.42 0.16
C ALA A 249 -12.31 7.17 0.41
N TRP A 250 -11.68 6.01 0.34
CA TRP A 250 -12.27 4.71 0.69
C TRP A 250 -11.52 4.11 1.86
N LEU A 251 -12.26 3.58 2.84
CA LEU A 251 -11.70 2.98 4.05
C LEU A 251 -12.24 1.57 4.20
N THR A 252 -11.36 0.57 4.27
CA THR A 252 -11.76 -0.79 4.67
C THR A 252 -11.90 -0.88 6.18
N THR A 253 -12.91 -1.62 6.62
CA THR A 253 -13.06 -2.05 8.01
C THR A 253 -12.83 -3.56 8.08
N GLU A 254 -11.96 -3.98 9.01
CA GLU A 254 -11.56 -5.38 9.16
C GLU A 254 -12.71 -6.19 9.75
N MET A 255 -13.23 -5.75 10.89
CA MET A 255 -14.10 -6.55 11.74
C MET A 255 -15.55 -6.56 11.24
N SER A 256 -16.00 -5.46 10.64
CA SER A 256 -17.34 -5.41 10.04
C SER A 256 -17.39 -5.76 8.56
N ALA A 257 -16.25 -5.91 7.88
CA ALA A 257 -16.16 -6.18 6.44
C ALA A 257 -16.99 -5.18 5.60
N GLN A 258 -16.68 -3.89 5.79
CA GLN A 258 -17.31 -2.78 5.10
C GLN A 258 -16.28 -1.90 4.39
N VAL A 259 -16.75 -1.15 3.39
CA VAL A 259 -16.04 0.00 2.83
C VAL A 259 -16.82 1.27 3.14
N ALA A 260 -16.21 2.20 3.87
CA ALA A 260 -16.74 3.54 4.03
C ALA A 260 -16.22 4.44 2.90
N VAL A 261 -17.12 5.20 2.26
CA VAL A 261 -16.83 6.17 1.21
C VAL A 261 -16.95 7.57 1.79
N TYR A 262 -15.95 8.41 1.56
CA TYR A 262 -15.89 9.79 2.04
C TYR A 262 -15.71 10.78 0.90
N ASP A 263 -16.34 11.94 1.03
CA ASP A 263 -15.84 13.17 0.39
C ASP A 263 -14.71 13.74 1.25
N TYR A 264 -13.67 14.25 0.61
CA TYR A 264 -12.55 14.92 1.24
C TYR A 264 -12.47 16.40 0.83
N LEU A 265 -12.37 17.27 1.82
CA LEU A 265 -12.09 18.69 1.62
C LEU A 265 -11.30 19.24 2.81
N ASP A 266 -10.07 19.69 2.55
CA ASP A 266 -9.22 20.41 3.51
C ASP A 266 -9.19 19.77 4.92
N GLY A 267 -8.78 18.49 4.96
CA GLY A 267 -8.65 17.74 6.21
C GLY A 267 -9.94 17.12 6.73
N LYS A 268 -11.10 17.49 6.18
CA LYS A 268 -12.40 16.93 6.58
C LYS A 268 -12.82 15.78 5.68
N LEU A 269 -13.12 14.63 6.29
CA LEU A 269 -13.75 13.49 5.64
C LEU A 269 -15.24 13.44 6.01
N THR A 270 -16.12 13.47 5.01
CA THR A 270 -17.57 13.40 5.20
C THR A 270 -18.10 12.10 4.62
N GLN A 271 -18.61 11.20 5.47
CA GLN A 271 -19.08 9.89 5.02
C GLN A 271 -20.32 10.03 4.11
N ARG A 272 -20.28 9.37 2.96
CA ARG A 272 -21.36 9.36 1.95
C ARG A 272 -22.01 8.00 1.81
N GLN A 273 -21.25 6.94 2.04
CA GLN A 273 -21.72 5.56 1.91
C GLN A 273 -20.97 4.67 2.90
N LEU A 274 -21.63 3.60 3.33
CA LEU A 274 -21.02 2.49 4.04
C LEU A 274 -21.55 1.20 3.42
N VAL A 275 -20.68 0.45 2.75
CA VAL A 275 -21.06 -0.74 1.97
C VAL A 275 -20.57 -1.99 2.68
N GLU A 276 -21.48 -2.88 3.08
CA GLU A 276 -21.11 -4.19 3.63
C GLU A 276 -20.90 -5.20 2.49
N PHE A 277 -19.76 -5.89 2.50
CA PHE A 277 -19.41 -6.89 1.48
C PHE A 277 -19.36 -8.32 2.01
N ALA A 278 -19.84 -8.52 3.24
CA ALA A 278 -20.07 -9.82 3.85
C ALA A 278 -21.48 -9.90 4.50
N ALA A 279 -22.44 -9.13 3.96
CA ALA A 279 -23.80 -9.09 4.47
C ALA A 279 -24.45 -10.49 4.42
N GLY A 280 -25.06 -10.90 5.53
CA GLY A 280 -25.67 -12.22 5.70
C GLY A 280 -24.69 -13.40 5.71
N GLN A 281 -23.37 -13.16 5.68
CA GLN A 281 -22.35 -14.20 5.78
C GLN A 281 -21.99 -14.47 7.25
N PRO A 282 -21.44 -15.67 7.56
CA PRO A 282 -20.89 -15.97 8.88
C PRO A 282 -19.91 -14.91 9.39
N VAL A 283 -19.81 -14.75 10.71
CA VAL A 283 -18.83 -13.83 11.32
C VAL A 283 -17.40 -14.17 10.90
N SER A 284 -17.10 -15.45 10.69
CA SER A 284 -15.79 -15.92 10.20
C SER A 284 -15.45 -15.45 8.79
N ASP A 285 -16.42 -14.95 8.02
CA ASP A 285 -16.22 -14.34 6.71
C ASP A 285 -15.97 -12.84 6.79
N LYS A 286 -15.97 -12.22 7.98
CA LYS A 286 -15.74 -10.78 8.15
C LYS A 286 -14.30 -10.51 8.56
N ALA A 287 -13.44 -10.27 7.58
CA ALA A 287 -12.03 -9.95 7.81
C ALA A 287 -11.45 -9.09 6.67
N GLY A 288 -12.01 -7.90 6.49
CA GLY A 288 -11.53 -6.92 5.50
C GLY A 288 -10.03 -6.67 5.62
N ALA A 289 -9.35 -6.51 4.49
CA ALA A 289 -7.91 -6.30 4.43
C ALA A 289 -7.54 -5.10 3.55
N ALA A 290 -6.81 -5.34 2.46
CA ALA A 290 -6.33 -4.32 1.54
C ALA A 290 -7.46 -3.78 0.65
N LEU A 291 -7.27 -2.56 0.15
CA LEU A 291 -8.04 -1.98 -0.94
C LEU A 291 -7.12 -1.25 -1.90
N HIS A 292 -7.40 -1.38 -3.19
CA HIS A 292 -6.71 -0.67 -4.27
C HIS A 292 -7.70 -0.31 -5.36
N ALA A 293 -7.53 0.86 -5.96
CA ALA A 293 -8.32 1.30 -7.11
C ALA A 293 -7.56 1.05 -8.42
N SER A 294 -8.30 0.83 -9.51
CA SER A 294 -7.70 0.86 -10.84
C SER A 294 -7.16 2.27 -11.16
N SER A 295 -6.10 2.34 -11.97
CA SER A 295 -5.44 3.60 -12.32
C SER A 295 -6.33 4.60 -13.05
N ASP A 296 -7.39 4.13 -13.70
CA ASP A 296 -8.42 4.94 -14.34
C ASP A 296 -9.54 5.40 -13.38
N GLY A 297 -9.48 5.01 -12.10
CA GLY A 297 -10.42 5.39 -11.06
C GLY A 297 -11.82 4.79 -11.20
N LYS A 298 -12.01 3.78 -12.06
CA LYS A 298 -13.34 3.20 -12.34
C LYS A 298 -13.73 2.03 -11.44
N PHE A 299 -12.76 1.36 -10.83
CA PHE A 299 -13.01 0.16 -10.04
C PHE A 299 -12.21 0.17 -8.75
N LEU A 300 -12.85 -0.31 -7.67
CA LEU A 300 -12.21 -0.56 -6.38
C LEU A 300 -12.20 -2.07 -6.12
N TYR A 301 -11.07 -2.56 -5.64
CA TYR A 301 -10.88 -3.95 -5.25
C TYR A 301 -10.66 -3.99 -3.74
N VAL A 302 -11.23 -4.98 -3.07
CA VAL A 302 -11.06 -5.18 -1.62
C VAL A 302 -10.82 -6.65 -1.34
N SER A 303 -9.73 -6.96 -0.65
CA SER A 303 -9.50 -8.33 -0.19
C SER A 303 -10.25 -8.60 1.11
N ASN A 304 -10.93 -9.73 1.19
CA ASN A 304 -11.57 -10.22 2.40
C ASN A 304 -10.96 -11.57 2.78
N ARG A 305 -10.44 -11.65 4.00
CA ARG A 305 -9.82 -12.85 4.56
C ARG A 305 -10.88 -13.72 5.26
N GLY A 306 -10.47 -14.44 6.30
CA GLY A 306 -11.36 -15.33 7.04
C GLY A 306 -11.69 -16.57 6.23
N THR A 307 -12.90 -17.11 6.38
CA THR A 307 -13.33 -18.28 5.61
C THR A 307 -13.79 -17.93 4.18
N ALA A 308 -14.01 -16.63 3.88
CA ALA A 308 -14.45 -16.16 2.57
C ALA A 308 -13.33 -16.17 1.52
N ASN A 309 -12.11 -15.75 1.87
CA ASN A 309 -10.92 -15.74 1.02
C ASN A 309 -11.19 -15.29 -0.43
N GLN A 310 -11.59 -14.03 -0.59
CA GLN A 310 -12.02 -13.45 -1.86
C GLN A 310 -11.50 -12.03 -2.10
N ILE A 311 -11.41 -11.62 -3.37
CA ILE A 311 -11.42 -10.22 -3.78
C ILE A 311 -12.86 -9.83 -4.12
N VAL A 312 -13.35 -8.76 -3.49
CA VAL A 312 -14.62 -8.11 -3.82
C VAL A 312 -14.32 -6.95 -4.76
N VAL A 313 -15.06 -6.87 -5.88
CA VAL A 313 -14.88 -5.86 -6.92
C VAL A 313 -16.08 -4.92 -6.91
N PHE A 314 -15.81 -3.62 -6.91
CA PHE A 314 -16.80 -2.56 -7.00
C PHE A 314 -16.57 -1.72 -8.24
N ALA A 315 -17.65 -1.35 -8.92
CA ALA A 315 -17.65 -0.20 -9.82
C ALA A 315 -17.75 1.09 -9.00
N ILE A 316 -16.99 2.10 -9.41
CA ILE A 316 -16.97 3.43 -8.80
C ILE A 316 -17.85 4.37 -9.64
N ASP A 317 -18.81 5.02 -9.00
CA ASP A 317 -19.55 6.11 -9.62
C ASP A 317 -18.62 7.32 -9.83
N PRO A 318 -18.44 7.82 -11.07
CA PRO A 318 -17.43 8.83 -11.37
C PRO A 318 -17.73 10.21 -10.78
N ALA A 319 -18.97 10.48 -10.34
CA ALA A 319 -19.36 11.76 -9.79
C ALA A 319 -19.29 11.80 -8.25
N SER A 320 -19.64 10.68 -7.60
CA SER A 320 -19.80 10.61 -6.15
C SER A 320 -18.84 9.64 -5.46
N ALA A 321 -18.01 8.92 -6.22
CA ALA A 321 -17.12 7.85 -5.74
C ALA A 321 -17.83 6.70 -5.00
N GLN A 322 -19.16 6.64 -5.06
CA GLN A 322 -19.96 5.57 -4.47
C GLN A 322 -19.69 4.24 -5.16
N LEU A 323 -19.79 3.18 -4.37
CA LEU A 323 -19.43 1.83 -4.75
C LEU A 323 -20.68 1.00 -5.02
N LYS A 324 -20.62 0.25 -6.13
CA LYS A 324 -21.57 -0.83 -6.43
C LYS A 324 -20.81 -2.12 -6.61
N GLU A 325 -21.11 -3.13 -5.79
CA GLU A 325 -20.50 -4.46 -5.93
C GLU A 325 -20.86 -5.05 -7.30
N ILE A 326 -19.86 -5.55 -8.03
CA ILE A 326 -20.04 -6.18 -9.34
C ILE A 326 -19.52 -7.62 -9.41
N GLN A 327 -18.66 -8.03 -8.47
CA GLN A 327 -18.11 -9.39 -8.45
C GLN A 327 -17.54 -9.75 -7.06
N ARG A 328 -17.60 -11.03 -6.73
CA ARG A 328 -16.74 -11.68 -5.74
C ARG A 328 -15.94 -12.77 -6.43
N ARG A 329 -14.62 -12.78 -6.23
CA ARG A 329 -13.71 -13.73 -6.86
C ARG A 329 -12.87 -14.41 -5.80
N SER A 330 -12.91 -15.75 -5.72
CA SER A 330 -12.02 -16.51 -4.84
C SER A 330 -10.56 -16.14 -5.12
N VAL A 331 -9.74 -16.06 -4.07
CA VAL A 331 -8.29 -15.83 -4.20
C VAL A 331 -7.50 -17.10 -4.48
N GLU A 332 -8.17 -18.26 -4.50
CA GLU A 332 -7.57 -19.59 -4.70
C GLU A 332 -6.39 -19.89 -3.76
N GLY A 333 -6.52 -19.42 -2.52
CA GLY A 333 -5.58 -19.55 -1.43
C GLY A 333 -6.22 -19.10 -0.12
N ASP A 334 -5.39 -18.88 0.89
CA ASP A 334 -5.83 -18.48 2.23
C ASP A 334 -5.13 -17.20 2.69
N HIS A 335 -5.91 -16.32 3.33
CA HIS A 335 -5.49 -15.09 3.95
C HIS A 335 -4.87 -14.09 2.93
N PRO A 336 -5.66 -13.59 1.96
CA PRO A 336 -5.22 -12.54 1.04
C PRO A 336 -4.94 -11.24 1.82
N ARG A 337 -3.71 -11.08 2.29
CA ARG A 337 -3.30 -9.98 3.19
C ARG A 337 -3.15 -8.68 2.42
N GLU A 338 -2.63 -8.78 1.20
CA GLU A 338 -2.43 -7.70 0.24
C GLU A 338 -2.62 -8.20 -1.20
N PHE A 339 -2.77 -7.25 -2.12
CA PHE A 339 -2.76 -7.51 -3.55
C PHE A 339 -2.27 -6.26 -4.29
N SER A 340 -1.92 -6.40 -5.57
CA SER A 340 -1.53 -5.26 -6.40
C SER A 340 -2.08 -5.42 -7.81
N LEU A 341 -2.48 -4.31 -8.42
CA LEU A 341 -2.71 -4.27 -9.86
C LEU A 341 -1.36 -4.07 -10.55
N ASP A 342 -1.12 -4.82 -11.62
CA ASP A 342 0.08 -4.61 -12.42
C ASP A 342 0.03 -3.23 -13.11
N PRO A 343 1.19 -2.68 -13.54
CA PRO A 343 1.24 -1.35 -14.16
C PRO A 343 0.39 -1.21 -15.42
N SER A 344 0.14 -2.30 -16.16
CA SER A 344 -0.76 -2.28 -17.32
C SER A 344 -2.25 -2.31 -16.94
N GLY A 345 -2.56 -2.67 -15.68
CA GLY A 345 -3.91 -2.85 -15.16
C GLY A 345 -4.62 -4.11 -15.67
N LYS A 346 -3.93 -5.00 -16.39
CA LYS A 346 -4.49 -6.22 -16.97
C LYS A 346 -4.43 -7.41 -16.03
N PHE A 347 -3.67 -7.32 -14.94
CA PHE A 347 -3.51 -8.39 -13.96
C PHE A 347 -3.65 -7.87 -12.54
N LEU A 348 -4.19 -8.72 -11.68
CA LEU A 348 -4.23 -8.53 -10.24
C LEU A 348 -3.45 -9.67 -9.58
N LEU A 349 -2.45 -9.32 -8.78
CA LEU A 349 -1.57 -10.23 -8.07
C LEU A 349 -1.98 -10.26 -6.59
N ILE A 350 -2.29 -11.44 -6.05
CA ILE A 350 -2.80 -11.60 -4.69
C ILE A 350 -1.75 -12.29 -3.83
N ALA A 351 -1.35 -11.67 -2.72
CA ALA A 351 -0.47 -12.26 -1.72
C ALA A 351 -1.31 -13.06 -0.69
N ASN A 352 -1.42 -14.38 -0.91
CA ASN A 352 -2.13 -15.28 -0.02
C ASN A 352 -1.19 -15.80 1.08
N GLN A 353 -1.12 -15.06 2.17
CA GLN A 353 -0.15 -15.24 3.25
C GLN A 353 -0.15 -16.68 3.80
N LYS A 354 -1.31 -17.22 4.18
CA LYS A 354 -1.36 -18.53 4.87
C LYS A 354 -1.21 -19.73 3.94
N SER A 355 -1.45 -19.54 2.66
CA SER A 355 -1.24 -20.58 1.64
C SER A 355 0.11 -20.48 0.92
N ASN A 356 1.01 -19.58 1.36
CA ASN A 356 2.38 -19.46 0.85
C ASN A 356 2.47 -19.34 -0.68
N GLN A 357 1.69 -18.43 -1.25
CA GLN A 357 1.70 -18.20 -2.70
C GLN A 357 1.25 -16.79 -3.09
N ILE A 358 1.72 -16.36 -4.26
CA ILE A 358 1.12 -15.27 -5.04
C ILE A 358 0.26 -15.88 -6.15
N VAL A 359 -0.99 -15.44 -6.27
CA VAL A 359 -1.89 -15.84 -7.36
C VAL A 359 -2.08 -14.66 -8.31
N VAL A 360 -1.85 -14.88 -9.60
CA VAL A 360 -2.03 -13.86 -10.66
C VAL A 360 -3.31 -14.15 -11.42
N ILE A 361 -4.21 -13.17 -11.47
CA ILE A 361 -5.53 -13.26 -12.11
C ILE A 361 -5.64 -12.19 -13.20
N GLU A 362 -6.24 -12.53 -14.34
CA GLU A 362 -6.56 -11.55 -15.38
C GLU A 362 -7.62 -10.55 -14.89
N ARG A 363 -7.48 -9.31 -15.32
CA ARG A 363 -8.45 -8.23 -15.12
C ARG A 363 -8.90 -7.71 -16.47
N ASP A 364 -10.22 -7.73 -16.69
CA ASP A 364 -10.81 -6.96 -17.78
C ASP A 364 -10.78 -5.48 -17.43
N THR A 365 -9.98 -4.71 -18.16
CA THR A 365 -9.82 -3.27 -17.92
C THR A 365 -11.07 -2.44 -18.18
N THR A 366 -12.01 -2.97 -18.99
CA THR A 366 -13.26 -2.29 -19.33
C THR A 366 -14.35 -2.55 -18.30
N THR A 367 -14.49 -3.80 -17.86
CA THR A 367 -15.56 -4.20 -16.92
C THR A 367 -15.12 -4.26 -15.47
N GLY A 368 -13.80 -4.23 -15.21
CA GLY A 368 -13.19 -4.38 -13.89
C GLY A 368 -13.21 -5.80 -13.34
N GLN A 369 -13.86 -6.75 -14.02
CA GLN A 369 -14.00 -8.11 -13.53
C GLN A 369 -12.68 -8.88 -13.57
N LEU A 370 -12.50 -9.75 -12.59
CA LEU A 370 -11.38 -10.66 -12.43
C LEU A 370 -11.72 -12.02 -13.04
N GLY A 371 -10.85 -12.49 -13.93
CA GLY A 371 -11.07 -13.67 -14.76
C GLY A 371 -10.31 -14.92 -14.29
N LYS A 372 -9.67 -15.56 -15.27
CA LYS A 372 -8.90 -16.80 -15.05
C LYS A 372 -7.60 -16.52 -14.30
N THR A 373 -7.19 -17.52 -13.53
CA THR A 373 -5.85 -17.56 -12.94
C THR A 373 -4.84 -17.85 -14.03
N VAL A 374 -3.81 -17.01 -14.12
CA VAL A 374 -2.72 -17.11 -15.11
C VAL A 374 -1.53 -17.85 -14.53
N GLN A 375 -1.23 -17.61 -13.25
CA GLN A 375 -0.11 -18.23 -12.56
C GLN A 375 -0.36 -18.33 -11.07
N LYS A 376 0.20 -19.37 -10.44
CA LYS A 376 0.41 -19.45 -8.99
C LYS A 376 1.90 -19.61 -8.74
N LEU A 377 2.46 -18.74 -7.91
CA LEU A 377 3.88 -18.72 -7.58
C LEU A 377 4.04 -19.03 -6.10
N PRO A 378 4.69 -20.16 -5.73
CA PRO A 378 5.03 -20.44 -4.34
C PRO A 378 5.99 -19.39 -3.78
N ILE A 379 5.64 -18.82 -2.63
CA ILE A 379 6.49 -17.90 -1.85
C ILE A 379 5.95 -17.90 -0.41
N ASP A 380 6.83 -18.03 0.57
CA ASP A 380 6.39 -18.20 1.96
C ASP A 380 5.86 -16.88 2.56
N ALA A 381 4.66 -16.94 3.15
CA ALA A 381 3.98 -15.86 3.85
C ALA A 381 4.08 -14.45 3.23
N PRO A 382 3.74 -14.25 1.94
CA PRO A 382 3.79 -12.94 1.29
C PRO A 382 2.76 -11.99 1.93
N SER A 383 3.14 -10.72 2.12
CA SER A 383 2.33 -9.75 2.85
C SER A 383 2.25 -8.35 2.23
N ASP A 384 3.11 -8.01 1.27
CA ASP A 384 3.00 -6.80 0.46
C ASP A 384 3.62 -6.99 -0.93
N LEU A 385 3.14 -6.24 -1.92
CA LEU A 385 3.51 -6.32 -3.34
C LEU A 385 3.72 -4.91 -3.90
N LYS A 386 4.95 -4.56 -4.32
CA LYS A 386 5.28 -3.22 -4.84
C LYS A 386 6.05 -3.28 -6.16
N PHE A 387 5.44 -2.78 -7.22
CA PHE A 387 6.11 -2.65 -8.52
C PHE A 387 7.15 -1.52 -8.52
N VAL A 388 8.36 -1.85 -8.92
CA VAL A 388 9.46 -0.91 -9.19
C VAL A 388 9.53 -0.72 -10.69
N LEU A 389 8.99 0.41 -11.14
CA LEU A 389 9.04 0.81 -12.54
C LEU A 389 10.42 1.36 -12.87
N ARG A 390 11.03 0.86 -13.95
CA ARG A 390 12.23 1.47 -14.53
C ARG A 390 11.86 2.88 -14.99
N GLN A 391 12.63 3.87 -14.55
CA GLN A 391 12.53 5.25 -15.03
C GLN A 391 13.22 5.41 -16.38
#